data_AF-A0A940D5N0-F1
#
_entry.id   AF-A0A940D5N0-F1
#
_cell.length_a   1.000
_cell.length_b   1.000
_cell.length_c   1.000
_cell.angle_alpha   90.00
_cell.angle_beta   90.00
_cell.angle_gamma   90.00
#
_symmetry.space_group_name_H-M   'P 1'
#
loop_
_entity.id
_entity.type
_entity.pdbx_description
1 polymer ?
#
loop_
_entity_poly.entity_id
_entity_poly.type
_entity_poly.pdbx_seq_one_letter_code
_entity_poly.pdbx_strand_id
1 'polypeptide(L)'
;MKTRLLIFIAVLMLLGVTILGASDSVTQNIIINVKDIAVLNVTVGSVTLEVNAPVKANAGDSPVVSTSVDGGYLRYTSIVESGKTRKITAQLDTDVPTGLALKLLATAPSGGTGTLGSPASNDEITLSKDTAQDIITGISSGWTGTETTSGAKLTYSLEITDGSKLNITNPTITITFTLTEA
;
A
#
# COMPACT_ATOMS: atom_id res chain seq x y z
N MET A 1 56.77 -18.36 73.38
CA MET A 1 55.31 -18.41 73.08
C MET A 1 54.78 -17.11 72.47
N LYS A 2 55.24 -15.92 72.90
CA LYS A 2 54.76 -14.61 72.39
C LYS A 2 54.91 -14.42 70.86
N THR A 3 55.99 -14.93 70.26
CA THR A 3 56.24 -14.84 68.82
C THR A 3 55.31 -15.74 67.99
N ARG A 4 54.89 -16.90 68.51
CA ARG A 4 53.96 -17.80 67.83
C ARG A 4 52.52 -17.29 67.88
N LEU A 5 52.15 -16.57 68.94
CA LEU A 5 50.84 -15.93 69.08
C LEU A 5 50.68 -14.74 68.12
N LEU A 6 51.75 -13.94 67.93
CA LEU A 6 51.78 -12.84 66.95
C LEU A 6 51.65 -13.33 65.50
N ILE A 7 52.29 -14.45 65.17
CA ILE A 7 52.18 -15.07 63.84
C ILE A 7 50.75 -15.61 63.61
N PHE A 8 50.13 -16.20 64.63
CA PHE A 8 48.78 -16.73 64.51
C PHE A 8 47.72 -15.63 64.32
N ILE A 9 47.87 -14.48 64.98
CA ILE A 9 46.97 -13.32 64.84
C ILE A 9 47.17 -12.61 63.49
N ALA A 10 48.42 -12.54 63.00
CA ALA A 10 48.72 -12.01 61.67
C ALA A 10 48.15 -12.90 60.54
N VAL A 11 48.13 -14.22 60.74
CA VAL A 11 47.50 -15.17 59.81
C VAL A 11 45.97 -15.05 59.86
N LEU A 12 45.38 -14.79 61.04
CA LEU A 12 43.92 -14.64 61.19
C LEU A 12 43.37 -13.32 60.60
N MET A 13 44.14 -12.22 60.65
CA MET A 13 43.77 -10.95 59.99
C MET A 13 43.87 -11.01 58.46
N LEU A 14 44.52 -12.04 57.91
CA LEU A 14 44.57 -12.30 56.47
C LEU A 14 43.30 -13.02 55.93
N LEU A 15 42.31 -13.33 56.79
CA LEU A 15 41.02 -13.92 56.40
C LEU A 15 39.92 -12.90 56.05
N GLY A 16 40.25 -11.61 55.93
CA GLY A 16 39.30 -10.59 55.50
C GLY A 16 39.09 -10.57 53.99
N VAL A 17 38.43 -11.58 53.41
CA VAL A 17 37.96 -11.49 52.01
C VAL A 17 36.49 -11.11 52.00
N THR A 18 36.24 -9.86 51.61
CA THR A 18 34.90 -9.33 51.33
C THR A 18 34.26 -10.15 50.21
N ILE A 19 33.11 -10.77 50.49
CA ILE A 19 32.27 -11.37 49.45
C ILE A 19 31.58 -10.21 48.71
N LEU A 20 32.23 -9.68 47.68
CA LEU A 20 31.53 -8.94 46.65
C LEU A 20 30.94 -9.98 45.70
N GLY A 21 29.62 -10.14 45.73
CA GLY A 21 28.92 -10.96 44.74
C GLY A 21 29.24 -10.42 43.35
N ALA A 22 29.88 -11.23 42.52
CA ALA A 22 30.16 -10.88 41.15
C ALA A 22 28.84 -10.86 40.37
N SER A 23 28.31 -9.67 40.07
CA SER A 23 27.29 -9.52 39.02
C SER A 23 28.01 -9.28 37.71
N ASP A 24 27.94 -10.26 36.82
CA ASP A 24 28.41 -10.16 35.44
C ASP A 24 27.24 -9.80 34.53
N SER A 25 27.45 -8.87 33.61
CA SER A 25 26.44 -8.48 32.63
C SER A 25 27.12 -8.22 31.31
N VAL A 26 26.72 -8.98 30.30
CA VAL A 26 27.18 -8.82 28.92
C VAL A 26 26.09 -8.13 28.12
N THR A 27 26.46 -7.10 27.36
CA THR A 27 25.56 -6.41 26.43
C THR A 27 25.82 -6.93 25.02
N GLN A 28 24.75 -7.32 24.33
CA GLN A 28 24.79 -7.67 22.91
C GLN A 28 24.13 -6.54 22.11
N ASN A 29 24.84 -6.03 21.10
CA ASN A 29 24.21 -5.21 20.08
C ASN A 29 23.50 -6.13 19.08
N ILE A 30 22.17 -6.08 19.05
CA ILE A 30 21.38 -6.72 18.01
C ILE A 30 21.16 -5.68 16.90
N ILE A 31 21.76 -5.91 15.72
CA ILE A 31 21.52 -5.08 14.54
C ILE A 31 20.44 -5.74 13.70
N ILE A 32 19.21 -5.21 13.76
CA ILE A 32 18.08 -5.66 12.94
C ILE A 32 18.09 -4.85 11.65
N ASN A 33 18.52 -5.48 10.55
CA ASN A 33 18.47 -4.88 9.22
C ASN A 33 17.14 -5.24 8.55
N VAL A 34 16.22 -4.30 8.48
CA VAL A 34 14.98 -4.45 7.70
C VAL A 34 15.23 -3.90 6.30
N LYS A 35 15.00 -4.75 5.29
CA LYS A 35 15.10 -4.33 3.88
C LYS A 35 13.82 -3.66 3.44
N ASP A 36 13.95 -2.76 2.49
CA ASP A 36 12.83 -2.20 1.76
C ASP A 36 12.08 -3.31 0.99
N ILE A 37 10.75 -3.33 1.12
CA ILE A 37 9.85 -4.26 0.42
C ILE A 37 8.72 -3.46 -0.20
N ALA A 38 8.50 -3.66 -1.50
CA ALA A 38 7.36 -3.14 -2.25
C ALA A 38 6.77 -4.26 -3.11
N VAL A 39 5.55 -4.69 -2.80
CA VAL A 39 4.81 -5.70 -3.58
C VAL A 39 3.38 -5.19 -3.79
N LEU A 40 2.85 -5.33 -5.00
CA LEU A 40 1.54 -4.84 -5.41
C LEU A 40 0.76 -5.92 -6.18
N ASN A 41 -0.54 -6.01 -5.93
CA ASN A 41 -1.46 -6.92 -6.60
C ASN A 41 -2.86 -6.30 -6.76
N VAL A 42 -3.53 -6.59 -7.87
CA VAL A 42 -4.97 -6.36 -8.07
C VAL A 42 -5.70 -7.70 -8.16
N THR A 43 -6.88 -7.82 -7.54
CA THR A 43 -7.57 -9.11 -7.43
C THR A 43 -8.45 -9.48 -8.62
N VAL A 44 -8.80 -8.51 -9.47
CA VAL A 44 -9.57 -8.74 -10.70
C VAL A 44 -8.69 -8.38 -11.89
N GLY A 45 -8.45 -9.35 -12.77
CA GLY A 45 -7.52 -9.22 -13.89
C GLY A 45 -8.10 -8.54 -15.13
N SER A 46 -9.42 -8.44 -15.25
CA SER A 46 -10.10 -7.84 -16.41
C SER A 46 -11.43 -7.22 -16.00
N VAL A 47 -11.70 -6.02 -16.50
CA VAL A 47 -12.95 -5.28 -16.31
C VAL A 47 -13.49 -4.90 -17.69
N THR A 48 -14.78 -5.13 -17.92
CA THR A 48 -15.47 -4.76 -19.17
C THR A 48 -16.41 -3.60 -18.90
N LEU A 49 -16.30 -2.55 -19.72
CA LEU A 49 -17.16 -1.37 -19.71
C LEU A 49 -17.79 -1.22 -21.10
N GLU A 50 -19.08 -0.93 -21.15
CA GLU A 50 -19.86 -0.94 -22.39
C GLU A 50 -20.73 0.32 -22.52
N VAL A 51 -20.81 0.83 -23.74
CA VAL A 51 -21.82 1.82 -24.13
C VAL A 51 -22.99 1.08 -24.76
N ASN A 52 -24.18 1.23 -24.19
CA ASN A 52 -25.39 0.49 -24.50
C ASN A 52 -26.51 1.41 -24.98
N ALA A 53 -27.51 0.81 -25.63
CA ALA A 53 -28.78 1.48 -25.88
C ALA A 53 -29.52 1.75 -24.55
N PRO A 54 -30.28 2.85 -24.44
CA PRO A 54 -31.07 3.14 -23.24
C PRO A 54 -32.15 2.08 -22.96
N VAL A 55 -32.41 1.80 -21.68
CA VAL A 55 -33.29 0.70 -21.19
C VAL A 55 -34.74 0.81 -21.69
N LYS A 56 -35.20 2.00 -22.07
CA LYS A 56 -36.50 2.26 -22.70
C LYS A 56 -36.33 3.18 -23.91
N ALA A 57 -35.56 2.73 -24.89
CA ALA A 57 -35.18 3.56 -26.04
C ALA A 57 -36.38 3.98 -26.91
N ASN A 58 -36.59 5.29 -27.01
CA ASN A 58 -37.26 5.94 -28.15
C ASN A 58 -36.19 6.38 -29.17
N ALA A 59 -36.60 6.53 -30.44
CA ALA A 59 -35.71 7.13 -31.43
C ALA A 59 -35.31 8.55 -31.00
N GLY A 60 -34.01 8.82 -30.98
CA GLY A 60 -33.44 10.10 -30.53
C GLY A 60 -32.88 10.10 -29.12
N ASP A 61 -33.08 9.04 -28.32
CA ASP A 61 -32.47 8.93 -27.00
C ASP A 61 -30.94 8.76 -27.10
N SER A 62 -30.21 9.41 -26.18
CA SER A 62 -28.77 9.26 -26.08
C SER A 62 -28.37 7.86 -25.61
N PRO A 63 -27.20 7.34 -26.05
CA PRO A 63 -26.65 6.11 -25.50
C PRO A 63 -26.31 6.27 -24.01
N VAL A 64 -26.27 5.14 -23.30
CA VAL A 64 -25.94 5.07 -21.87
C VAL A 64 -24.71 4.20 -21.65
N VAL A 65 -23.92 4.53 -20.64
CA VAL A 65 -22.79 3.72 -20.20
C VAL A 65 -23.24 2.68 -19.18
N SER A 66 -22.62 1.50 -19.20
CA SER A 66 -22.69 0.57 -18.08
C SER A 66 -22.19 1.27 -16.81
N THR A 67 -23.02 1.26 -15.77
CA THR A 67 -22.72 1.84 -14.46
C THR A 67 -21.47 1.21 -13.84
N SER A 68 -20.89 1.90 -12.84
CA SER A 68 -19.73 1.51 -12.03
C SER A 68 -19.49 -0.01 -11.94
N VAL A 69 -18.33 -0.47 -12.39
CA VAL A 69 -17.93 -1.88 -12.39
C VAL A 69 -16.87 -2.13 -11.31
N ASP A 70 -17.00 -3.27 -10.62
CA ASP A 70 -16.06 -3.68 -9.57
C ASP A 70 -14.70 -4.06 -10.19
N GLY A 71 -13.65 -3.36 -9.76
CA GLY A 71 -12.26 -3.58 -10.17
C GLY A 71 -11.47 -4.49 -9.24
N GLY A 72 -12.12 -5.06 -8.22
CA GLY A 72 -11.47 -5.81 -7.16
C GLY A 72 -10.77 -4.92 -6.14
N TYR A 73 -9.76 -5.48 -5.50
CA TYR A 73 -8.99 -4.83 -4.45
C TYR A 73 -7.53 -4.69 -4.85
N LEU A 74 -6.98 -3.50 -4.59
CA LEU A 74 -5.57 -3.21 -4.68
C LEU A 74 -4.91 -3.58 -3.34
N ARG A 75 -4.09 -4.61 -3.36
CA ARG A 75 -3.36 -5.15 -2.20
C ARG A 75 -1.88 -4.86 -2.34
N TYR A 76 -1.25 -4.51 -1.23
CA TYR A 76 0.16 -4.18 -1.23
C TYR A 76 0.82 -4.47 0.11
N THR A 77 2.14 -4.65 0.03
CA THR A 77 3.07 -4.63 1.15
C THR A 77 4.10 -3.55 0.89
N SER A 78 4.31 -2.70 1.88
CA SER A 78 5.31 -1.65 1.86
C SER A 78 6.10 -1.71 3.16
N ILE A 79 7.43 -1.69 3.07
CA ILE A 79 8.32 -1.52 4.21
C ILE A 79 9.33 -0.45 3.81
N VAL A 80 9.35 0.67 4.54
CA VAL A 80 10.14 1.86 4.21
C VAL A 80 10.87 2.38 5.44
N GLU A 81 11.91 3.20 5.20
CA GLU A 81 12.63 3.89 6.27
C GLU A 81 11.70 4.82 7.08
N SER A 82 12.03 5.04 8.36
CA SER A 82 11.27 5.92 9.24
C SER A 82 11.11 7.32 8.64
N GLY A 83 9.88 7.83 8.61
CA GLY A 83 9.55 9.13 8.03
C GLY A 83 9.43 9.17 6.51
N LYS A 84 9.63 8.05 5.80
CA LYS A 84 9.37 7.92 4.36
C LYS A 84 7.99 7.36 4.09
N THR A 85 7.46 7.66 2.91
CA THR A 85 6.18 7.16 2.43
C THR A 85 6.22 6.89 0.94
N ARG A 86 5.33 6.00 0.52
CA ARG A 86 5.04 5.67 -0.87
C ARG A 86 3.66 6.13 -1.28
N LYS A 87 3.46 6.12 -2.58
CA LYS A 87 2.18 6.27 -3.24
C LYS A 87 2.00 5.23 -4.32
N ILE A 88 0.75 4.97 -4.67
CA ILE A 88 0.39 4.15 -5.82
C ILE A 88 -0.23 5.06 -6.87
N THR A 89 0.29 5.00 -8.09
CA THR A 89 -0.25 5.70 -9.25
C THR A 89 -0.93 4.74 -10.22
N ALA A 90 -1.87 5.23 -11.03
CA ALA A 90 -2.43 4.51 -12.18
C ALA A 90 -2.24 5.31 -13.47
N GLN A 91 -1.90 4.62 -14.56
CA GLN A 91 -1.69 5.21 -15.88
C GLN A 91 -2.19 4.29 -16.97
N LEU A 92 -2.76 4.85 -18.04
CA LEU A 92 -3.19 4.10 -19.21
C LEU A 92 -2.02 3.86 -20.18
N ASP A 93 -2.05 2.76 -20.92
CA ASP A 93 -1.12 2.49 -22.02
C ASP A 93 -1.50 3.23 -23.31
N THR A 94 -2.78 3.48 -23.51
CA THR A 94 -3.34 4.17 -24.66
C THR A 94 -4.46 5.14 -24.27
N ASP A 95 -4.79 6.04 -25.18
CA ASP A 95 -5.85 7.01 -25.01
C ASP A 95 -7.23 6.32 -24.97
N VAL A 96 -8.11 6.83 -24.11
CA VAL A 96 -9.52 6.46 -24.11
C VAL A 96 -10.15 6.96 -25.43
N PRO A 97 -11.06 6.20 -26.07
CA PRO A 97 -11.72 6.65 -27.29
C PRO A 97 -12.35 8.04 -27.16
N THR A 98 -12.30 8.80 -28.25
CA THR A 98 -12.86 10.15 -28.29
C THR A 98 -14.34 10.15 -27.93
N GLY A 99 -14.74 11.12 -27.11
CA GLY A 99 -16.12 11.22 -26.60
C GLY A 99 -16.38 10.39 -25.36
N LEU A 100 -15.36 9.69 -24.83
CA LEU A 100 -15.43 8.95 -23.57
C LEU A 100 -14.33 9.42 -22.59
N ALA A 101 -14.57 9.23 -21.30
CA ALA A 101 -13.57 9.34 -20.24
C ALA A 101 -13.64 8.12 -19.32
N LEU A 102 -12.49 7.51 -19.03
CA LEU A 102 -12.37 6.41 -18.08
C LEU A 102 -12.01 6.97 -16.71
N LYS A 103 -12.80 6.60 -15.70
CA LYS A 103 -12.63 7.03 -14.33
C LYS A 103 -12.36 5.88 -13.38
N LEU A 104 -11.67 6.18 -12.29
CA LEU A 104 -11.33 5.26 -11.23
C LEU A 104 -11.61 5.89 -9.86
N LEU A 105 -12.30 5.15 -9.00
CA LEU A 105 -12.42 5.45 -7.58
C LEU A 105 -11.70 4.37 -6.78
N ALA A 106 -10.82 4.79 -5.87
CA ALA A 106 -10.20 3.91 -4.89
C ALA A 106 -10.68 4.26 -3.48
N THR A 107 -11.12 3.26 -2.72
CA THR A 107 -11.54 3.48 -1.33
C THR A 107 -10.35 3.51 -0.38
N ALA A 108 -10.59 3.98 0.85
CA ALA A 108 -9.62 3.79 1.92
C ALA A 108 -9.25 2.30 2.04
N PRO A 109 -7.96 1.97 2.13
CA PRO A 109 -7.53 0.58 2.29
C PRO A 109 -8.03 0.01 3.61
N SER A 110 -8.50 -1.24 3.59
CA SER A 110 -9.00 -1.94 4.78
C SER A 110 -8.29 -3.26 5.03
N GLY A 111 -8.41 -3.77 6.26
CA GLY A 111 -7.69 -4.95 6.76
C GLY A 111 -6.26 -4.64 7.18
N GLY A 112 -5.39 -5.66 7.18
CA GLY A 112 -3.95 -5.46 7.24
C GLY A 112 -3.39 -4.90 8.56
N THR A 113 -2.18 -4.33 8.48
CA THR A 113 -1.44 -3.73 9.60
C THR A 113 -0.56 -2.60 9.11
N GLY A 114 -0.34 -1.58 9.96
CA GLY A 114 0.54 -0.45 9.67
C GLY A 114 -0.17 0.74 9.02
N THR A 115 0.60 1.68 8.48
CA THR A 115 0.05 2.86 7.79
C THR A 115 -0.18 2.53 6.32
N LEU A 116 -1.42 2.20 5.97
CA LEU A 116 -1.79 1.78 4.62
C LEU A 116 -1.99 2.95 3.65
N GLY A 117 -1.89 4.19 4.10
CA GLY A 117 -2.17 5.36 3.26
C GLY A 117 -3.65 5.69 3.16
N SER A 118 -3.99 6.61 2.27
CA SER A 118 -5.36 7.09 2.06
C SER A 118 -5.61 7.38 0.57
N PRO A 119 -6.87 7.37 0.12
CA PRO A 119 -7.20 7.76 -1.24
C PRO A 119 -6.68 9.16 -1.56
N ALA A 120 -6.08 9.32 -2.75
CA ALA A 120 -5.64 10.62 -3.22
C ALA A 120 -6.81 11.59 -3.45
N SER A 121 -8.00 11.05 -3.69
CA SER A 121 -9.26 11.76 -3.88
C SER A 121 -10.41 10.98 -3.22
N ASN A 122 -11.42 11.68 -2.70
CA ASN A 122 -12.67 11.06 -2.23
C ASN A 122 -13.68 10.84 -3.37
N ASP A 123 -13.43 11.43 -4.53
CA ASP A 123 -14.22 11.33 -5.75
C ASP A 123 -13.46 10.56 -6.83
N GLU A 124 -14.19 10.17 -7.89
CA GLU A 124 -13.62 9.55 -9.08
C GLU A 124 -12.54 10.43 -9.73
N ILE A 125 -11.41 9.82 -10.07
CA ILE A 125 -10.34 10.47 -10.83
C ILE A 125 -10.41 10.06 -12.31
N THR A 126 -10.08 10.98 -13.22
CA THR A 126 -10.01 10.67 -14.66
C THR A 126 -8.63 10.11 -14.99
N LEU A 127 -8.58 8.92 -15.58
CA LEU A 127 -7.33 8.29 -15.99
C LEU A 127 -6.84 8.86 -17.32
N SER A 128 -5.52 8.89 -17.46
CA SER A 128 -4.84 9.39 -18.65
C SER A 128 -3.67 8.51 -19.01
N LYS A 129 -3.35 8.47 -20.31
CA LYS A 129 -2.13 7.89 -20.84
C LYS A 129 -0.91 8.77 -20.55
N ASP A 130 -1.05 10.08 -20.68
CA ASP A 130 0.08 11.01 -20.62
C ASP A 130 0.51 11.34 -19.19
N THR A 131 -0.40 11.21 -18.22
CA THR A 131 -0.12 11.57 -16.82
C THR A 131 -0.64 10.49 -15.87
N ALA A 132 0.30 9.85 -15.18
CA ALA A 132 -0.02 8.95 -14.08
C ALA A 132 -0.73 9.71 -12.94
N GLN A 133 -1.86 9.17 -12.49
CA GLN A 133 -2.66 9.77 -11.43
C GLN A 133 -2.38 9.07 -10.10
N ASP A 134 -2.19 9.83 -9.03
CA ASP A 134 -2.09 9.28 -7.68
C ASP A 134 -3.44 8.67 -7.27
N ILE A 135 -3.41 7.45 -6.71
CA ILE A 135 -4.59 6.69 -6.29
C ILE A 135 -4.63 6.53 -4.78
N ILE A 136 -3.51 6.09 -4.20
CA ILE A 136 -3.32 5.98 -2.74
C ILE A 136 -2.02 6.69 -2.40
N THR A 137 -2.04 7.54 -1.37
CA THR A 137 -0.87 8.30 -0.91
C THR A 137 -0.61 8.07 0.58
N GLY A 138 0.60 8.38 1.04
CA GLY A 138 0.95 8.28 2.47
C GLY A 138 1.09 6.85 2.98
N ILE A 139 1.45 5.90 2.11
CA ILE A 139 1.71 4.50 2.49
C ILE A 139 3.05 4.45 3.23
N SER A 140 3.11 4.02 4.48
CA SER A 140 4.38 3.80 5.19
C SER A 140 4.67 2.30 5.30
N SER A 141 5.31 1.85 6.37
CA SER A 141 5.49 0.42 6.67
C SER A 141 4.15 -0.21 7.07
N GLY A 142 3.70 -1.19 6.28
CA GLY A 142 2.44 -1.90 6.46
C GLY A 142 2.09 -2.82 5.29
N TRP A 143 1.07 -3.65 5.47
CA TRP A 143 0.54 -4.54 4.45
C TRP A 143 -0.98 -4.67 4.59
N THR A 144 -1.68 -4.79 3.46
CA THR A 144 -3.16 -4.84 3.44
C THR A 144 -3.74 -6.19 3.87
N GLY A 145 -2.93 -7.26 3.86
CA GLY A 145 -3.37 -8.63 4.09
C GLY A 145 -3.92 -9.30 2.82
N THR A 146 -4.42 -10.54 2.97
CA THR A 146 -4.83 -11.42 1.86
C THR A 146 -6.32 -11.78 1.87
N GLU A 147 -7.09 -11.27 2.83
CA GLU A 147 -8.53 -11.54 2.93
C GLU A 147 -9.29 -10.97 1.73
N THR A 148 -10.46 -11.50 1.44
CA THR A 148 -11.24 -11.16 0.23
C THR A 148 -11.45 -9.65 0.04
N THR A 149 -11.62 -8.90 1.12
CA THR A 149 -11.82 -7.44 1.10
C THR A 149 -10.60 -6.63 1.57
N SER A 150 -9.46 -7.28 1.77
CA SER A 150 -8.20 -6.60 2.11
C SER A 150 -7.73 -5.71 0.96
N GLY A 151 -7.31 -4.50 1.29
CA GLY A 151 -6.79 -3.52 0.34
C GLY A 151 -7.74 -2.36 0.05
N ALA A 152 -7.39 -1.54 -0.93
CA ALA A 152 -8.25 -0.47 -1.43
C ALA A 152 -9.18 -1.04 -2.51
N LYS A 153 -10.50 -0.87 -2.36
CA LYS A 153 -11.44 -1.30 -3.39
C LYS A 153 -11.33 -0.36 -4.58
N LEU A 154 -11.24 -0.93 -5.79
CA LEU A 154 -11.23 -0.21 -7.05
C LEU A 154 -12.62 -0.28 -7.70
N THR A 155 -13.11 0.86 -8.16
CA THR A 155 -14.37 0.95 -8.92
C THR A 155 -14.12 1.76 -10.18
N TYR A 156 -14.44 1.19 -11.33
CA TYR A 156 -14.26 1.85 -12.63
C TYR A 156 -15.60 2.35 -13.15
N SER A 157 -15.58 3.51 -13.79
CA SER A 157 -16.73 4.03 -14.52
C SER A 157 -16.30 4.64 -15.84
N LEU A 158 -17.22 4.64 -16.79
CA LEU A 158 -17.04 5.26 -18.09
C LEU A 158 -18.02 6.43 -18.18
N GLU A 159 -17.57 7.57 -18.68
CA GLU A 159 -18.41 8.75 -18.89
C GLU A 159 -18.44 9.11 -20.37
N ILE A 160 -19.62 9.48 -20.90
CA ILE A 160 -19.72 10.08 -22.24
C ILE A 160 -19.45 11.58 -22.09
N THR A 161 -18.30 12.02 -22.60
CA THR A 161 -17.90 13.42 -22.58
C THR A 161 -18.42 14.19 -23.80
N ASP A 162 -18.57 13.51 -24.94
CA ASP A 162 -19.11 14.09 -26.17
C ASP A 162 -19.74 12.99 -27.05
N GLY A 163 -21.07 12.92 -27.01
CA GLY A 163 -21.85 11.93 -27.77
C GLY A 163 -21.64 12.01 -29.29
N SER A 164 -21.28 13.17 -29.83
CA SER A 164 -21.08 13.36 -31.28
C SER A 164 -19.80 12.72 -31.80
N LYS A 165 -18.86 12.39 -30.90
CA LYS A 165 -17.57 11.76 -31.23
C LYS A 165 -17.55 10.26 -30.98
N LEU A 166 -18.66 9.70 -30.49
CA LEU A 166 -18.78 8.26 -30.26
C LEU A 166 -18.75 7.51 -31.59
N ASN A 167 -17.89 6.51 -31.66
CA ASN A 167 -17.74 5.63 -32.80
C ASN A 167 -17.64 4.19 -32.30
N ILE A 168 -18.05 3.22 -33.14
CA ILE A 168 -17.91 1.80 -32.79
C ILE A 168 -16.42 1.47 -32.70
N THR A 169 -15.99 1.09 -31.50
CA THR A 169 -14.61 0.66 -31.21
C THR A 169 -14.61 -0.27 -30.02
N ASN A 170 -13.65 -1.19 -29.97
CA ASN A 170 -13.49 -2.14 -28.86
C ASN A 170 -12.00 -2.21 -28.47
N PRO A 171 -11.40 -1.09 -28.03
CA PRO A 171 -9.99 -1.09 -27.67
C PRO A 171 -9.79 -1.91 -26.39
N THR A 172 -8.67 -2.61 -26.32
CA THR A 172 -8.15 -3.08 -25.03
C THR A 172 -7.27 -1.98 -24.46
N ILE A 173 -7.63 -1.45 -23.29
CA ILE A 173 -6.85 -0.46 -22.56
C ILE A 173 -6.26 -1.13 -21.32
N THR A 174 -4.96 -1.02 -21.14
CA THR A 174 -4.24 -1.55 -19.97
C THR A 174 -3.99 -0.43 -18.97
N ILE A 175 -4.30 -0.69 -17.70
CA ILE A 175 -3.98 0.21 -16.59
C ILE A 175 -2.76 -0.34 -15.85
N THR A 176 -1.69 0.46 -15.78
CA THR A 176 -0.51 0.12 -15.00
C THR A 176 -0.57 0.81 -13.64
N PHE A 177 -0.57 0.01 -12.57
CA PHE A 177 -0.42 0.52 -11.21
C PHE A 177 1.05 0.48 -10.79
N THR A 178 1.56 1.59 -10.24
CA THR A 178 2.96 1.70 -9.80
C THR A 178 3.03 2.11 -8.34
N LEU A 179 3.61 1.27 -7.49
CA LEU A 179 3.96 1.61 -6.11
C LEU A 179 5.38 2.20 -6.11
N THR A 180 5.51 3.47 -5.71
CA THR A 180 6.78 4.21 -5.74
C THR A 180 6.89 5.18 -4.56
N GLU A 181 8.09 5.70 -4.30
CA GLU A 181 8.32 6.75 -3.31
C GLU A 181 7.46 7.99 -3.62
N ALA A 182 6.94 8.63 -2.57
CA ALA A 182 6.10 9.82 -2.68
C ALA A 182 6.90 11.10 -2.95
#